data_AF-E7PR50-F1
#
_entry.id   AF-E7PR50-F1
#
_cell.length_a   1.000
_cell.length_b   1.000
_cell.length_c   1.000
_cell.angle_alpha   90.00
_cell.angle_beta   90.00
_cell.angle_gamma   90.00
#
_symmetry.space_group_name_H-M   'P 1'
#
loop_
_entity.id
_entity.type
_entity.pdbx_description
1 polymer ?
#
loop_
_entity_poly.entity_id
_entity_poly.type
_entity_poly.pdbx_seq_one_letter_code
_entity_poly.pdbx_strand_id
1 'polypeptide(L)'
;MSRFAIINKGNAPLAALTSPLEAVRQFTPNWFAVTMGTGILSLALAQLPGDIAALRTLGEALWLLNIGLFALFSVMYASRWLLFFDEARQVFGHSTVSMFFGTIPMGLATVISGLLVYGPARWGTAIVPLAEALWWLDVAMALACGVLIPFMMFTRQEHSIEKMTAVWLLPVVAAEVAAACGGLLTPHLAAADSQFTVLITSYVLWAYSVPVALSILVILLLRLALHKLPHESMAASSWLALGPIGTGALGMLVMSNEAPVIFAAHGLASLGTVVAGIGVMVGTLFWGLGLWWLALAVLITARYFKQGIEFNLGWWAFTFPLGVYALATLKLGASLHLSFFDVFGTGLVALLALMWSVVSARTLAGAYRGHLFVSPCIASSQCVRR
;
A
#
# COMPACT_ATOMS: atom_id res chain seq x y z
N MET A 1 -7.03 44.08 22.24
CA MET A 1 -6.77 42.64 21.98
C MET A 1 -5.32 42.49 21.53
N SER A 2 -4.49 41.92 22.40
CA SER A 2 -3.02 41.90 22.29
C SER A 2 -2.52 40.97 21.17
N ARG A 3 -1.46 41.39 20.45
CA ARG A 3 -0.75 40.61 19.41
C ARG A 3 -0.32 39.21 19.86
N PHE A 4 -0.26 38.93 21.18
CA PHE A 4 -0.01 37.59 21.73
C PHE A 4 -1.14 36.58 21.47
N ALA A 5 -2.41 37.02 21.35
CA ALA A 5 -3.54 36.11 21.09
C ALA A 5 -3.60 35.63 19.63
N ILE A 6 -2.98 36.36 18.70
CA ILE A 6 -2.92 36.00 17.28
C ILE A 6 -1.81 34.97 17.02
N ILE A 7 -0.71 35.03 17.77
CA ILE A 7 0.40 34.08 17.64
C ILE A 7 0.02 32.70 18.22
N ASN A 8 -0.77 32.66 19.30
CA ASN A 8 -1.18 31.38 19.90
C ASN A 8 -2.27 30.63 19.11
N LYS A 9 -2.98 31.29 18.18
CA LYS A 9 -3.92 30.61 17.27
C LYS A 9 -3.21 29.78 16.19
N GLY A 10 -1.94 30.07 15.88
CA GLY A 10 -1.17 29.34 14.86
C GLY A 10 -0.72 27.93 15.28
N ASN A 11 -0.73 27.63 16.58
CA ASN A 11 -0.24 26.36 17.15
C ASN A 11 -1.32 25.53 17.87
N ALA A 12 -2.59 25.94 17.80
CA ALA A 12 -3.68 25.13 18.32
C ALA A 12 -3.95 23.93 17.39
N PRO A 13 -4.30 22.75 17.93
CA PRO A 13 -4.67 21.61 17.11
C PRO A 13 -5.90 21.93 16.26
N LEU A 14 -5.86 21.53 14.99
CA LEU A 14 -6.92 21.72 13.99
C LEU A 14 -7.30 23.19 13.75
N ALA A 15 -6.38 24.14 13.98
CA ALA A 15 -6.64 25.57 13.85
C ALA A 15 -7.12 26.02 12.45
N ALA A 16 -6.82 25.25 11.40
CA ALA A 16 -7.30 25.52 10.04
C ALA A 16 -8.76 25.06 9.79
N LEU A 17 -9.35 24.29 10.70
CA LEU A 17 -10.73 23.81 10.58
C LEU A 17 -11.67 24.68 11.41
N THR A 18 -12.91 24.84 10.93
CA THR A 18 -13.95 25.57 11.67
C THR A 18 -14.41 24.84 12.93
N SER A 19 -14.33 23.51 12.94
CA SER A 19 -14.57 22.67 14.11
C SER A 19 -13.82 21.32 14.00
N PRO A 20 -13.56 20.60 15.11
CA PRO A 20 -12.96 19.26 15.06
C PRO A 20 -13.79 18.25 14.25
N LEU A 21 -15.10 18.44 14.18
CA LEU A 21 -16.01 17.58 13.41
C LEU A 21 -15.73 17.66 11.89
N GLU A 22 -15.21 18.79 11.41
CA GLU A 22 -14.79 18.90 10.00
C GLU A 22 -13.64 17.95 9.67
N ALA A 23 -12.80 17.56 10.62
CA ALA A 23 -11.76 16.55 10.37
C ALA A 23 -12.38 15.21 9.98
N VAL A 24 -13.52 14.84 10.58
CA VAL A 24 -14.30 13.64 10.25
C VAL A 24 -15.02 13.82 8.92
N ARG A 25 -15.72 14.94 8.73
CA ARG A 25 -16.45 15.23 7.49
C ARG A 25 -15.55 15.20 6.24
N GLN A 26 -14.34 15.75 6.36
CA GLN A 26 -13.36 15.85 5.27
C GLN A 26 -12.47 14.60 5.14
N PHE A 27 -12.60 13.60 6.01
CA PHE A 27 -11.71 12.43 6.04
C PHE A 27 -11.91 11.51 4.82
N THR A 28 -10.87 11.34 3.99
CA THR A 28 -10.94 10.54 2.74
C THR A 28 -10.17 9.23 2.85
N PRO A 29 -10.42 8.24 1.97
CA PRO A 29 -9.66 7.00 1.96
C PRO A 29 -8.15 7.16 1.72
N ASN A 30 -7.66 8.29 1.17
CA ASN A 30 -6.22 8.56 1.03
C ASN A 30 -5.43 8.43 2.33
N TRP A 31 -6.05 8.68 3.48
CA TRP A 31 -5.38 8.58 4.78
C TRP A 31 -4.87 7.17 5.07
N PHE A 32 -5.49 6.12 4.53
CA PHE A 32 -5.00 4.75 4.66
C PHE A 32 -3.70 4.49 3.88
N ALA A 33 -3.23 5.43 3.03
CA ALA A 33 -1.88 5.37 2.49
C ALA A 33 -0.80 5.54 3.58
N VAL A 34 -1.12 6.25 4.67
CA VAL A 34 -0.25 6.39 5.85
C VAL A 34 -0.05 5.04 6.53
N THR A 35 -1.12 4.27 6.71
CA THR A 35 -1.06 2.96 7.36
C THR A 35 -0.35 1.94 6.47
N MET A 36 -0.68 1.94 5.19
CA MET A 36 -0.02 1.13 4.18
C MET A 36 1.50 1.40 4.15
N GLY A 37 1.91 2.68 4.13
CA GLY A 37 3.31 3.09 4.14
C GLY A 37 4.07 2.76 5.43
N THR A 38 3.42 2.96 6.59
CA THR A 38 4.01 2.67 7.90
C THR A 38 4.18 1.18 8.14
N GLY A 39 3.17 0.39 7.75
CA GLY A 39 3.20 -1.06 7.86
C GLY A 39 4.30 -1.68 6.99
N ILE A 40 4.50 -1.20 5.76
CA ILE A 40 5.56 -1.77 4.91
C ILE A 40 6.97 -1.48 5.44
N LEU A 41 7.20 -0.31 6.05
CA LEU A 41 8.50 0.02 6.63
C LEU A 41 8.79 -0.88 7.83
N SER A 42 7.79 -1.10 8.67
CA SER A 42 7.87 -2.07 9.76
C SER A 42 8.31 -3.45 9.26
N LEU A 43 7.61 -4.00 8.27
CA LEU A 43 7.94 -5.30 7.66
C LEU A 43 9.34 -5.32 7.06
N ALA A 44 9.74 -4.25 6.35
CA ALA A 44 11.05 -4.14 5.73
C ALA A 44 12.19 -4.15 6.75
N LEU A 45 12.03 -3.46 7.89
CA LEU A 45 13.04 -3.44 8.96
C LEU A 45 13.25 -4.81 9.61
N ALA A 46 12.19 -5.63 9.73
CA ALA A 46 12.31 -6.98 10.26
C ALA A 46 12.97 -7.98 9.31
N GLN A 47 13.06 -7.66 8.01
CA GLN A 47 13.61 -8.54 6.98
C GLN A 47 15.04 -8.18 6.57
N LEU A 48 15.66 -7.19 7.22
CA LEU A 48 17.04 -6.82 6.95
C LEU A 48 18.00 -7.96 7.31
N PRO A 49 19.06 -8.18 6.51
CA PRO A 49 20.06 -9.21 6.79
C PRO A 49 20.74 -8.99 8.15
N GLY A 50 21.07 -10.10 8.83
CA GLY A 50 21.83 -10.08 10.09
C GLY A 50 21.02 -10.04 11.38
N ASP A 51 19.69 -10.16 11.33
CA ASP A 51 18.76 -10.25 12.48
C ASP A 51 19.09 -9.24 13.59
N ILE A 52 19.23 -7.97 13.19
CA ILE A 52 19.61 -6.89 14.09
C ILE A 52 18.43 -6.60 15.03
N ALA A 53 18.51 -7.09 16.27
CA ALA A 53 17.46 -6.98 17.27
C ALA A 53 16.88 -5.56 17.42
N ALA A 54 17.74 -4.53 17.38
CA ALA A 54 17.30 -3.13 17.46
C ALA A 54 16.36 -2.72 16.31
N LEU A 55 16.63 -3.17 15.08
CA LEU A 55 15.79 -2.88 13.92
C LEU A 55 14.48 -3.67 13.97
N ARG A 56 14.53 -4.90 14.49
CA ARG A 56 13.32 -5.71 14.72
C ARG A 56 12.39 -5.06 15.75
N THR A 57 12.93 -4.59 16.87
CA THR A 57 12.18 -3.84 17.90
C THR A 57 11.59 -2.54 17.35
N LEU A 58 12.37 -1.80 16.53
CA LEU A 58 11.86 -0.60 15.85
C LEU A 58 10.72 -0.94 14.88
N GLY A 59 10.88 -2.02 14.11
CA GLY A 59 9.84 -2.53 13.22
C GLY A 59 8.57 -2.90 13.98
N GLU A 60 8.68 -3.59 15.11
CA GLU A 60 7.54 -3.94 15.97
C GLU A 60 6.84 -2.68 16.53
N ALA A 61 7.61 -1.67 16.98
CA ALA A 61 7.05 -0.41 17.45
C ALA A 61 6.28 0.33 16.34
N LEU A 62 6.81 0.35 15.11
CA LEU A 62 6.12 0.91 13.95
C LEU A 62 4.86 0.12 13.58
N TRP A 63 4.87 -1.20 13.75
CA TRP A 63 3.68 -2.02 13.53
C TRP A 63 2.60 -1.75 14.57
N LEU A 64 2.94 -1.64 15.86
CA LEU A 64 1.98 -1.25 16.91
C LEU A 64 1.40 0.14 16.67
N LEU A 65 2.24 1.09 16.23
CA LEU A 65 1.78 2.41 15.77
C LEU A 65 0.81 2.26 14.59
N ASN A 66 1.13 1.41 13.62
CA ASN A 66 0.28 1.17 12.45
C ASN A 66 -1.09 0.60 12.83
N ILE A 67 -1.18 -0.33 13.79
CA ILE A 67 -2.45 -0.83 14.33
C ILE A 67 -3.28 0.34 14.89
N GLY A 68 -2.65 1.20 15.70
CA GLY A 68 -3.31 2.38 16.27
C GLY A 68 -3.81 3.36 15.21
N LEU A 69 -2.99 3.64 14.19
CA LEU A 69 -3.37 4.50 13.07
C LEU A 69 -4.51 3.88 12.23
N PHE A 70 -4.45 2.58 11.93
CA PHE A 70 -5.47 1.88 11.17
C PHE A 70 -6.81 1.87 11.91
N ALA A 71 -6.79 1.60 13.22
CA ALA A 71 -7.99 1.67 14.06
C ALA A 71 -8.56 3.09 14.10
N LEU A 72 -7.72 4.12 14.31
CA LEU A 72 -8.13 5.51 14.32
C LEU A 72 -8.78 5.92 12.99
N PHE A 73 -8.14 5.62 11.85
CA PHE A 73 -8.65 5.98 10.54
C PHE A 73 -9.92 5.21 10.17
N SER A 74 -10.05 3.95 10.61
CA SER A 74 -11.28 3.18 10.47
C SER A 74 -12.43 3.84 11.25
N VAL A 75 -12.19 4.25 12.49
CA VAL A 75 -13.20 4.97 13.29
C VAL A 75 -13.55 6.31 12.67
N MET A 76 -12.57 7.10 12.21
CA MET A 76 -12.83 8.38 11.53
C MET A 76 -13.64 8.20 10.26
N TYR A 77 -13.29 7.23 9.42
CA TYR A 77 -13.98 6.99 8.16
C TYR A 77 -15.37 6.39 8.37
N ALA A 78 -15.53 5.45 9.30
CA ALA A 78 -16.86 4.96 9.70
C ALA A 78 -17.73 6.10 10.26
N SER A 79 -17.17 6.98 11.08
CA SER A 79 -17.89 8.16 11.60
C SER A 79 -18.32 9.09 10.48
N ARG A 80 -17.52 9.26 9.41
CA ARG A 80 -17.93 10.01 8.22
C ARG A 80 -19.15 9.38 7.53
N TRP A 81 -19.18 8.05 7.40
CA TRP A 81 -20.33 7.34 6.82
C TRP A 81 -21.58 7.43 7.69
N LEU A 82 -21.45 7.41 9.02
CA LEU A 82 -22.57 7.49 9.96
C LEU A 82 -23.13 8.91 10.09
N LEU A 83 -22.27 9.93 10.16
CA LEU A 83 -22.67 11.31 10.44
C LEU A 83 -22.89 12.14 9.17
N PHE A 84 -22.23 11.79 8.06
CA PHE A 84 -22.23 12.56 6.80
C PHE A 84 -22.48 11.66 5.58
N PHE A 85 -23.44 10.73 5.70
CA PHE A 85 -23.72 9.69 4.68
C PHE A 85 -23.88 10.24 3.25
N ASP A 86 -24.66 11.32 3.08
CA ASP A 86 -24.91 11.91 1.76
C ASP A 86 -23.66 12.50 1.10
N GLU A 87 -22.68 12.96 1.88
CA GLU A 87 -21.40 13.45 1.38
C GLU A 87 -20.39 12.31 1.22
N ALA A 88 -20.46 11.30 2.08
CA ALA A 88 -19.62 10.11 1.99
C ALA A 88 -19.90 9.32 0.69
N ARG A 89 -21.17 9.14 0.30
CA ARG A 89 -21.51 8.42 -0.94
C ARG A 89 -21.02 9.09 -2.22
N GLN A 90 -20.77 10.40 -2.20
CA GLN A 90 -20.27 11.15 -3.37
C GLN A 90 -18.86 10.71 -3.78
N VAL A 91 -18.09 10.12 -2.86
CA VAL A 91 -16.75 9.59 -3.15
C VAL A 91 -16.79 8.58 -4.31
N PHE A 92 -17.86 7.81 -4.46
CA PHE A 92 -18.01 6.83 -5.55
C PHE A 92 -18.15 7.46 -6.93
N GLY A 93 -18.61 8.71 -7.02
CA GLY A 93 -18.67 9.47 -8.28
C GLY A 93 -17.36 10.19 -8.62
N HIS A 94 -16.43 10.32 -7.67
CA HIS A 94 -15.21 11.09 -7.88
C HIS A 94 -14.08 10.21 -8.46
N SER A 95 -13.68 10.50 -9.69
CA SER A 95 -12.71 9.73 -10.49
C SER A 95 -11.36 9.45 -9.82
N THR A 96 -10.85 10.38 -9.00
CA THR A 96 -9.59 10.17 -8.25
C THR A 96 -9.78 9.58 -6.85
N VAL A 97 -10.68 10.13 -6.02
CA VAL A 97 -10.77 9.75 -4.60
C VAL A 97 -11.29 8.31 -4.43
N SER A 98 -12.16 7.84 -5.33
CA SER A 98 -12.63 6.45 -5.30
C SER A 98 -11.49 5.44 -5.47
N MET A 99 -10.40 5.79 -6.17
CA MET A 99 -9.29 4.87 -6.40
C MET A 99 -8.57 4.51 -5.10
N PHE A 100 -8.57 5.42 -4.13
CA PHE A 100 -7.93 5.20 -2.85
C PHE A 100 -8.69 4.24 -1.94
N PHE A 101 -9.87 3.74 -2.29
CA PHE A 101 -10.47 2.62 -1.54
C PHE A 101 -9.54 1.42 -1.46
N GLY A 102 -8.69 1.18 -2.47
CA GLY A 102 -7.70 0.11 -2.44
C GLY A 102 -6.64 0.25 -1.35
N THR A 103 -6.39 1.44 -0.80
CA THR A 103 -5.41 1.61 0.29
C THR A 103 -5.91 1.05 1.62
N ILE A 104 -7.23 0.84 1.77
CA ILE A 104 -7.82 0.25 2.98
C ILE A 104 -7.42 -1.22 3.14
N PRO A 105 -7.75 -2.14 2.20
CA PRO A 105 -7.29 -3.52 2.28
C PRO A 105 -5.76 -3.62 2.27
N MET A 106 -5.05 -2.85 1.43
CA MET A 106 -3.58 -2.85 1.48
C MET A 106 -3.03 -2.45 2.86
N GLY A 107 -3.65 -1.48 3.53
CA GLY A 107 -3.33 -1.12 4.90
C GLY A 107 -3.58 -2.28 5.88
N LEU A 108 -4.72 -2.95 5.79
CA LEU A 108 -5.05 -4.11 6.63
C LEU A 108 -4.06 -5.26 6.40
N ALA A 109 -3.72 -5.58 5.15
CA ALA A 109 -2.75 -6.60 4.80
C ALA A 109 -1.38 -6.37 5.48
N THR A 110 -0.93 -5.11 5.63
CA THR A 110 0.31 -4.81 6.38
C THR A 110 0.17 -5.05 7.87
N VAL A 111 -1.01 -4.82 8.45
CA VAL A 111 -1.30 -5.13 9.86
C VAL A 111 -1.28 -6.64 10.08
N ILE A 112 -1.92 -7.41 9.19
CA ILE A 112 -1.95 -8.88 9.25
C ILE A 112 -0.55 -9.45 9.06
N SER A 113 0.19 -8.98 8.06
CA SER A 113 1.57 -9.44 7.82
C SER A 113 2.47 -9.15 9.03
N GLY A 114 2.31 -7.99 9.67
CA GLY A 114 3.04 -7.68 10.90
C GLY A 114 2.61 -8.57 12.08
N LEU A 115 1.32 -8.93 12.16
CA LEU A 115 0.83 -9.89 13.14
C LEU A 115 1.51 -11.25 13.00
N LEU A 116 1.78 -11.70 11.77
CA LEU A 116 2.49 -12.95 11.50
C LEU A 116 3.99 -12.86 11.83
N VAL A 117 4.61 -11.68 11.62
CA VAL A 117 6.05 -11.45 11.90
C VAL A 117 6.35 -11.27 13.39
N TYR A 118 5.53 -10.50 14.11
CA TYR A 118 5.78 -10.11 15.51
C TYR A 118 4.90 -10.84 16.52
N GLY A 119 3.66 -11.19 16.12
CA GLY A 119 2.66 -11.78 17.00
C GLY A 119 3.08 -13.10 17.64
N PRO A 120 3.65 -14.08 16.92
CA PRO A 120 4.05 -15.35 17.53
C PRO A 120 5.04 -15.20 18.69
N ALA A 121 6.01 -14.28 18.57
CA ALA A 121 6.98 -14.03 19.64
C ALA A 121 6.37 -13.27 20.82
N ARG A 122 5.37 -12.41 20.57
CA ARG A 122 4.78 -11.54 21.60
C ARG A 122 3.60 -12.17 22.34
N TRP A 123 2.76 -12.91 21.63
CA TRP A 123 1.46 -13.41 22.09
C TRP A 123 1.27 -14.92 21.83
N GLY A 124 2.26 -15.60 21.28
CA GLY A 124 2.17 -17.02 20.95
C GLY A 124 1.40 -17.30 19.66
N THR A 125 1.28 -18.57 19.29
CA THR A 125 0.64 -19.01 18.03
C THR A 125 -0.90 -18.92 18.05
N ALA A 126 -1.51 -18.65 19.20
CA ALA A 126 -2.96 -18.49 19.34
C ALA A 126 -3.55 -17.30 18.53
N ILE A 127 -2.68 -16.42 18.02
CA ILE A 127 -3.04 -15.29 17.15
C ILE A 127 -3.28 -15.69 15.69
N VAL A 128 -2.86 -16.88 15.27
CA VAL A 128 -2.93 -17.30 13.85
C VAL A 128 -4.37 -17.37 13.33
N PRO A 129 -5.37 -17.91 14.07
CA PRO A 129 -6.77 -17.88 13.63
C PRO A 129 -7.31 -16.45 13.45
N LEU A 130 -6.85 -15.48 14.26
CA LEU A 130 -7.20 -14.08 14.08
C LEU A 130 -6.58 -13.52 12.78
N ALA A 131 -5.32 -13.85 12.50
CA ALA A 131 -4.65 -13.44 11.26
C ALA A 131 -5.37 -14.02 10.03
N GLU A 132 -5.78 -15.29 10.08
CA GLU A 132 -6.56 -15.94 9.02
C GLU A 132 -7.94 -15.30 8.81
N ALA A 133 -8.67 -15.03 9.89
CA ALA A 133 -9.98 -14.37 9.81
C ALA A 133 -9.88 -12.95 9.22
N LEU A 134 -8.87 -12.18 9.65
CA LEU A 134 -8.60 -10.85 9.09
C LEU A 134 -8.16 -10.93 7.63
N TRP A 135 -7.41 -11.97 7.25
CA TRP A 135 -7.02 -12.19 5.86
C TRP A 135 -8.22 -12.47 4.97
N TRP A 136 -9.18 -13.31 5.38
CA TRP A 136 -10.41 -13.51 4.61
C TRP A 136 -11.25 -12.24 4.46
N LEU A 137 -11.31 -11.40 5.49
CA LEU A 137 -11.91 -10.08 5.40
C LEU A 137 -11.18 -9.20 4.39
N ASP A 138 -9.85 -9.21 4.41
CA ASP A 138 -9.00 -8.47 3.48
C ASP A 138 -9.20 -8.92 2.03
N VAL A 139 -9.26 -10.23 1.80
CA VAL A 139 -9.59 -10.83 0.49
C VAL A 139 -10.93 -10.32 -0.04
N ALA A 140 -11.97 -10.34 0.79
CA ALA A 140 -13.28 -9.84 0.39
C ALA A 140 -13.25 -8.35 0.03
N MET A 141 -12.57 -7.52 0.83
CA MET A 141 -12.41 -6.09 0.57
C MET A 141 -11.59 -5.82 -0.70
N ALA A 142 -10.49 -6.56 -0.92
CA ALA A 142 -9.63 -6.41 -2.08
C ALA A 142 -10.37 -6.75 -3.38
N LEU A 143 -11.11 -7.85 -3.41
CA LEU A 143 -11.93 -8.24 -4.56
C LEU A 143 -13.07 -7.23 -4.80
N ALA A 144 -13.74 -6.77 -3.74
CA ALA A 144 -14.77 -5.76 -3.86
C ALA A 144 -14.22 -4.44 -4.45
N CYS A 145 -13.06 -3.97 -3.98
CA CYS A 145 -12.41 -2.77 -4.52
C CYS A 145 -11.99 -2.96 -5.98
N GLY A 146 -11.35 -4.09 -6.30
CA GLY A 146 -10.84 -4.39 -7.62
C GLY A 146 -11.90 -4.57 -8.70
N VAL A 147 -13.14 -4.94 -8.34
CA VAL A 147 -14.27 -5.02 -9.29
C VAL A 147 -15.11 -3.75 -9.29
N LEU A 148 -15.55 -3.31 -8.11
CA LEU A 148 -16.57 -2.26 -8.01
C LEU A 148 -16.01 -0.90 -8.44
N ILE A 149 -14.76 -0.56 -8.07
CA ILE A 149 -14.18 0.73 -8.47
C ILE A 149 -14.00 0.79 -10.00
N PRO A 150 -13.37 -0.18 -10.69
CA PRO A 150 -13.31 -0.18 -12.15
C PRO A 150 -14.70 -0.20 -12.82
N PHE A 151 -15.65 -0.96 -12.29
CA PHE A 151 -17.02 -0.92 -12.80
C PHE A 151 -17.65 0.48 -12.71
N MET A 152 -17.40 1.21 -11.63
CA MET A 152 -17.82 2.61 -11.49
C MET A 152 -17.07 3.54 -12.45
N MET A 153 -15.80 3.27 -12.76
CA MET A 153 -15.05 4.01 -13.78
C MET A 153 -15.74 3.94 -15.14
N PHE A 154 -16.37 2.81 -15.48
CA PHE A 154 -17.05 2.62 -16.76
C PHE A 154 -18.48 3.16 -16.80
N THR A 155 -19.12 3.35 -15.65
CA THR A 155 -20.57 3.60 -15.57
C THR A 155 -20.96 4.95 -14.98
N ARG A 156 -20.13 5.53 -14.09
CA ARG A 156 -20.51 6.70 -13.27
C ARG A 156 -19.47 7.80 -13.22
N GLN A 157 -18.26 7.55 -13.68
CA GLN A 157 -17.14 8.49 -13.54
C GLN A 157 -16.66 8.95 -14.90
N GLU A 158 -16.22 10.21 -14.97
CA GLU A 158 -15.57 10.75 -16.17
C GLU A 158 -14.06 10.66 -16.05
N HIS A 159 -13.45 10.05 -17.06
CA HIS A 159 -12.01 9.82 -17.14
C HIS A 159 -11.49 10.29 -18.50
N SER A 160 -10.29 10.87 -18.52
CA SER A 160 -9.58 11.18 -19.77
C SER A 160 -8.15 10.68 -19.70
N ILE A 161 -7.61 10.22 -20.84
CA ILE A 161 -6.26 9.67 -20.89
C ILE A 161 -5.21 10.70 -20.47
N GLU A 162 -5.41 11.98 -20.81
CA GLU A 162 -4.53 13.08 -20.38
C GLU A 162 -4.47 13.22 -18.85
N LYS A 163 -5.58 12.99 -18.14
CA LYS A 163 -5.64 13.10 -16.67
C LYS A 163 -5.28 11.78 -15.96
N MET A 164 -5.05 10.70 -16.71
CA MET A 164 -4.67 9.42 -16.13
C MET A 164 -3.33 9.53 -15.41
N THR A 165 -3.29 8.95 -14.21
CA THR A 165 -2.09 8.80 -13.39
C THR A 165 -2.03 7.36 -12.87
N ALA A 166 -0.90 6.98 -12.27
CA ALA A 166 -0.74 5.65 -11.68
C ALA A 166 -1.66 5.38 -10.48
N VAL A 167 -2.44 6.37 -10.02
CA VAL A 167 -3.48 6.19 -8.98
C VAL A 167 -4.54 5.16 -9.42
N TRP A 168 -4.72 4.97 -10.73
CA TRP A 168 -5.62 3.96 -11.30
C TRP A 168 -5.27 2.52 -10.87
N LEU A 169 -4.03 2.28 -10.42
CA LEU A 169 -3.57 0.98 -9.95
C LEU A 169 -4.14 0.62 -8.57
N LEU A 170 -4.44 1.62 -7.73
CA LEU A 170 -4.74 1.38 -6.31
C LEU A 170 -5.89 0.37 -6.06
N PRO A 171 -7.03 0.40 -6.80
CA PRO A 171 -8.10 -0.55 -6.55
C PRO A 171 -7.75 -2.00 -6.87
N VAL A 172 -6.93 -2.24 -7.89
CA VAL A 172 -6.62 -3.59 -8.38
C VAL A 172 -5.46 -4.23 -7.60
N VAL A 173 -4.47 -3.41 -7.21
CA VAL A 173 -3.27 -3.82 -6.45
C VAL A 173 -3.62 -4.41 -5.08
N ALA A 174 -4.78 -4.08 -4.51
CA ALA A 174 -5.19 -4.64 -3.22
C ALA A 174 -5.16 -6.18 -3.19
N ALA A 175 -5.55 -6.83 -4.28
CA ALA A 175 -5.66 -8.30 -4.30
C ALA A 175 -4.29 -9.01 -4.34
N GLU A 176 -3.29 -8.52 -5.07
CA GLU A 176 -1.94 -9.11 -5.01
C GLU A 176 -1.23 -8.82 -3.68
N VAL A 177 -1.56 -7.73 -2.99
CA VAL A 177 -1.06 -7.48 -1.63
C VAL A 177 -1.68 -8.48 -0.65
N ALA A 178 -2.98 -8.75 -0.76
CA ALA A 178 -3.64 -9.82 -0.03
C ALA A 178 -3.05 -11.21 -0.37
N ALA A 179 -2.69 -11.45 -1.63
CA ALA A 179 -2.00 -12.68 -2.06
C ALA A 179 -0.64 -12.87 -1.37
N ALA A 180 0.19 -11.81 -1.36
CA ALA A 180 1.47 -11.85 -0.66
C ALA A 180 1.31 -12.08 0.85
N CYS A 181 0.29 -11.45 1.45
CA CYS A 181 -0.08 -11.69 2.85
C CYS A 181 -0.52 -13.14 3.11
N GLY A 182 -1.30 -13.72 2.19
CA GLY A 182 -1.71 -15.13 2.25
C GLY A 182 -0.53 -16.07 2.16
N GLY A 183 0.43 -15.79 1.28
CA GLY A 183 1.71 -16.51 1.24
C GLY A 183 2.45 -16.49 2.58
N LEU A 184 2.48 -15.35 3.28
CA LEU A 184 3.07 -15.25 4.63
C LEU A 184 2.26 -16.01 5.69
N LEU A 185 0.94 -16.13 5.53
CA LEU A 185 0.06 -16.83 6.47
C LEU A 185 0.21 -18.35 6.38
N THR A 186 0.38 -18.89 5.17
CA THR A 186 0.40 -20.35 4.92
C THR A 186 1.31 -21.17 5.86
N PRO A 187 2.57 -20.79 6.17
CA PRO A 187 3.43 -21.60 7.03
C PRO A 187 2.96 -21.68 8.48
N HIS A 188 2.06 -20.79 8.91
CA HIS A 188 1.55 -20.72 10.27
C HIS A 188 0.27 -21.55 10.49
N LEU A 189 -0.42 -21.95 9.42
CA LEU A 189 -1.67 -22.71 9.51
C LEU A 189 -1.38 -24.16 9.89
N ALA A 190 -2.16 -24.71 10.82
CA ALA A 190 -1.93 -26.05 11.37
C ALA A 190 -2.41 -27.18 10.43
N ALA A 191 -3.49 -26.94 9.69
CA ALA A 191 -4.09 -27.95 8.81
C ALA A 191 -3.58 -27.82 7.37
N ALA A 192 -3.12 -28.92 6.78
CA ALA A 192 -2.64 -28.97 5.41
C ALA A 192 -3.70 -28.53 4.38
N ASP A 193 -4.98 -28.77 4.65
CA ASP A 193 -6.09 -28.33 3.81
C ASP A 193 -6.26 -26.80 3.84
N SER A 194 -6.13 -26.18 5.02
CA SER A 194 -6.15 -24.72 5.17
C SER A 194 -4.94 -24.09 4.48
N GLN A 195 -3.74 -24.67 4.65
CA GLN A 195 -2.52 -24.24 3.95
C GLN A 195 -2.73 -24.24 2.44
N PHE A 196 -3.24 -25.34 1.89
CA PHE A 196 -3.49 -25.47 0.46
C PHE A 196 -4.56 -24.48 -0.01
N THR A 197 -5.66 -24.33 0.73
CA THR A 197 -6.74 -23.40 0.39
C THR A 197 -6.25 -21.95 0.33
N VAL A 198 -5.52 -21.49 1.36
CA VAL A 198 -4.97 -20.13 1.40
C VAL A 198 -3.93 -19.94 0.29
N LEU A 199 -3.07 -20.93 0.03
CA LEU A 199 -2.08 -20.86 -1.04
C LEU A 199 -2.73 -20.73 -2.43
N ILE A 200 -3.70 -21.59 -2.75
CA ILE A 200 -4.39 -21.56 -4.04
C ILE A 200 -5.20 -20.27 -4.21
N THR A 201 -5.89 -19.83 -3.16
CA THR A 201 -6.61 -18.54 -3.18
C THR A 201 -5.63 -17.39 -3.40
N SER A 202 -4.43 -17.44 -2.81
CA SER A 202 -3.39 -16.42 -3.03
C SER A 202 -2.92 -16.37 -4.48
N TYR A 203 -2.73 -17.52 -5.14
CA TYR A 203 -2.43 -17.54 -6.58
C TYR A 203 -3.56 -16.96 -7.43
N VAL A 204 -4.83 -17.22 -7.08
CA VAL A 204 -5.99 -16.62 -7.76
C VAL A 204 -6.01 -15.10 -7.58
N LEU A 205 -5.75 -14.61 -6.37
CA LEU A 205 -5.69 -13.17 -6.08
C LEU A 205 -4.54 -12.46 -6.80
N TRP A 206 -3.39 -13.13 -6.91
CA TRP A 206 -2.26 -12.64 -7.71
C TRP A 206 -2.65 -12.52 -9.18
N ALA A 207 -3.27 -13.56 -9.75
CA ALA A 207 -3.70 -13.59 -11.15
C ALA A 207 -4.86 -12.62 -11.44
N TYR A 208 -5.70 -12.33 -10.44
CA TYR A 208 -6.76 -11.34 -10.51
C TYR A 208 -6.20 -9.91 -10.62
N SER A 209 -5.09 -9.62 -9.95
CA SER A 209 -4.50 -8.29 -9.88
C SER A 209 -3.45 -8.02 -10.96
N VAL A 210 -2.37 -8.83 -10.98
CA VAL A 210 -1.14 -8.50 -11.70
C VAL A 210 -1.36 -8.26 -13.20
N PRO A 211 -2.08 -9.11 -13.96
CA PRO A 211 -2.33 -8.88 -15.38
C PRO A 211 -3.10 -7.58 -15.64
N VAL A 212 -4.08 -7.24 -14.78
CA VAL A 212 -4.85 -6.00 -14.90
C VAL A 212 -3.97 -4.79 -14.60
N ALA A 213 -3.14 -4.87 -13.56
CA ALA A 213 -2.17 -3.83 -13.23
C ALA A 213 -1.16 -3.60 -14.36
N LEU A 214 -0.60 -4.66 -14.95
CA LEU A 214 0.29 -4.56 -16.12
C LEU A 214 -0.41 -3.91 -17.33
N SER A 215 -1.68 -4.21 -17.57
CA SER A 215 -2.46 -3.57 -18.63
C SER A 215 -2.60 -2.06 -18.40
N ILE A 216 -2.88 -1.64 -17.15
CA ILE A 216 -2.91 -0.23 -16.76
C ILE A 216 -1.54 0.44 -16.94
N LEU A 217 -0.45 -0.26 -16.61
CA LEU A 217 0.92 0.25 -16.78
C LEU A 217 1.30 0.48 -18.25
N VAL A 218 0.86 -0.39 -19.16
CA VAL A 218 1.05 -0.19 -20.60
C VAL A 218 0.36 1.09 -21.07
N ILE A 219 -0.89 1.31 -20.65
CA ILE A 219 -1.64 2.53 -20.99
C ILE A 219 -0.99 3.76 -20.35
N LEU A 220 -0.51 3.65 -19.10
CA LEU A 220 0.22 4.72 -18.42
C LEU A 220 1.49 5.10 -19.20
N LEU A 221 2.25 4.12 -19.70
CA LEU A 221 3.43 4.38 -20.51
C LEU A 221 3.08 5.12 -21.80
N LEU A 222 2.03 4.68 -22.50
CA LEU A 222 1.53 5.37 -23.70
C LEU A 222 1.13 6.81 -23.36
N ARG A 223 0.43 7.02 -22.25
CA ARG A 223 0.05 8.36 -21.76
C ARG A 223 1.26 9.24 -21.49
N LEU A 224 2.31 8.71 -20.86
CA LEU A 224 3.55 9.47 -20.58
C LEU A 224 4.28 9.85 -21.87
N ALA A 225 4.23 9.00 -22.90
CA ALA A 225 4.81 9.28 -24.21
C ALA A 225 4.03 10.38 -24.97
N LEU A 226 2.69 10.37 -24.90
CA LEU A 226 1.83 11.28 -25.68
C LEU A 226 1.55 12.63 -24.99
N HIS A 227 1.40 12.64 -23.66
CA HIS A 227 0.91 13.81 -22.90
C HIS A 227 1.95 14.40 -21.92
N LYS A 228 3.25 14.12 -22.12
CA LYS A 228 4.37 14.55 -21.24
C LYS A 228 4.15 14.09 -19.79
N LEU A 229 4.93 14.58 -18.83
CA LEU A 229 4.72 14.23 -17.42
C LEU A 229 3.50 14.99 -16.83
N PRO A 230 2.76 14.42 -15.86
CA PRO A 230 1.62 15.07 -15.20
C PRO A 230 1.97 16.39 -14.48
N HIS A 231 1.00 16.99 -13.79
CA HIS A 231 1.29 18.13 -12.91
C HIS A 231 2.29 17.74 -11.80
N GLU A 232 3.14 18.66 -11.36
CA GLU A 232 4.22 18.40 -10.36
C GLU A 232 3.71 17.87 -9.02
N SER A 233 2.48 18.24 -8.63
CA SER A 233 1.79 17.73 -7.44
C SER A 233 1.54 16.21 -7.50
N MET A 234 1.65 15.60 -8.69
CA MET A 234 1.48 14.17 -8.95
C MET A 234 2.81 13.44 -9.11
N ALA A 235 3.95 14.09 -8.85
CA ALA A 235 5.27 13.45 -8.90
C ALA A 235 5.31 12.14 -8.09
N ALA A 236 4.76 12.17 -6.87
CA ALA A 236 4.71 11.00 -6.00
C ALA A 236 3.94 9.81 -6.62
N SER A 237 2.92 10.08 -7.45
CA SER A 237 2.16 9.03 -8.12
C SER A 237 3.00 8.18 -9.07
N SER A 238 4.10 8.71 -9.64
CA SER A 238 4.99 7.95 -10.52
C SER A 238 5.58 6.69 -9.86
N TRP A 239 5.70 6.69 -8.52
CA TRP A 239 6.18 5.55 -7.76
C TRP A 239 5.14 4.44 -7.62
N LEU A 240 3.84 4.74 -7.75
CA LEU A 240 2.77 3.75 -7.67
C LEU A 240 2.91 2.67 -8.75
N ALA A 241 3.56 2.97 -9.87
CA ALA A 241 3.84 1.98 -10.91
C ALA A 241 4.74 0.84 -10.42
N LEU A 242 5.64 1.12 -9.47
CA LEU A 242 6.50 0.11 -8.85
C LEU A 242 5.72 -0.82 -7.92
N GLY A 243 4.55 -0.38 -7.42
CA GLY A 243 3.72 -1.11 -6.46
C GLY A 243 3.33 -2.50 -6.94
N PRO A 244 2.65 -2.63 -8.10
CA PRO A 244 2.25 -3.93 -8.60
C PRO A 244 3.39 -4.81 -9.08
N ILE A 245 4.47 -4.20 -9.56
CA ILE A 245 5.62 -4.97 -10.02
C ILE A 245 6.37 -5.55 -8.82
N GLY A 246 6.62 -4.74 -7.79
CA GLY A 246 7.27 -5.17 -6.55
C GLY A 246 6.42 -6.16 -5.75
N THR A 247 5.12 -5.90 -5.60
CA THR A 247 4.22 -6.83 -4.92
C THR A 247 4.01 -8.11 -5.72
N GLY A 248 3.87 -8.00 -7.04
CA GLY A 248 3.79 -9.16 -7.93
C GLY A 248 5.02 -10.06 -7.81
N ALA A 249 6.23 -9.47 -7.74
CA ALA A 249 7.46 -10.20 -7.47
C ALA A 249 7.47 -10.84 -6.07
N LEU A 250 7.19 -10.04 -5.03
CA LEU A 250 7.19 -10.49 -3.63
C LEU A 250 6.20 -11.64 -3.41
N GLY A 251 4.98 -11.51 -3.93
CA GLY A 251 3.92 -12.51 -3.80
C GLY A 251 4.36 -13.85 -4.37
N MET A 252 4.94 -13.87 -5.57
CA MET A 252 5.43 -15.11 -6.17
C MET A 252 6.56 -15.73 -5.36
N LEU A 253 7.51 -14.93 -4.86
CA LEU A 253 8.62 -15.43 -4.03
C LEU A 253 8.15 -16.00 -2.68
N VAL A 254 7.19 -15.35 -2.03
CA VAL A 254 6.68 -15.79 -0.73
C VAL A 254 5.79 -17.02 -0.88
N MET A 255 4.83 -17.02 -1.80
CA MET A 255 3.94 -18.16 -2.03
C MET A 255 4.70 -19.41 -2.47
N SER A 256 5.79 -19.24 -3.21
CA SER A 256 6.57 -20.37 -3.72
C SER A 256 7.46 -21.05 -2.67
N ASN A 257 7.71 -20.41 -1.52
CA ASN A 257 8.63 -20.92 -0.50
C ASN A 257 8.11 -22.23 0.14
N GLU A 258 6.85 -22.25 0.54
CA GLU A 258 6.21 -23.42 1.18
C GLU A 258 5.49 -24.34 0.19
N ALA A 259 5.43 -23.95 -1.10
CA ALA A 259 4.75 -24.74 -2.12
C ALA A 259 5.23 -26.20 -2.20
N PRO A 260 6.53 -26.54 -2.12
CA PRO A 260 6.96 -27.94 -2.13
C PRO A 260 6.32 -28.79 -1.03
N VAL A 261 6.27 -28.27 0.20
CA VAL A 261 5.73 -28.99 1.36
C VAL A 261 4.21 -29.10 1.26
N ILE A 262 3.54 -27.99 0.96
CA ILE A 262 2.08 -27.92 0.88
C ILE A 262 1.55 -28.82 -0.25
N PHE A 263 2.13 -28.75 -1.46
CA PHE A 263 1.70 -29.61 -2.56
C PHE A 263 2.04 -31.08 -2.32
N ALA A 264 3.17 -31.40 -1.68
CA ALA A 264 3.51 -32.79 -1.34
C ALA A 264 2.49 -33.43 -0.39
N ALA A 265 1.99 -32.67 0.59
CA ALA A 265 0.94 -33.13 1.51
C ALA A 265 -0.38 -33.51 0.79
N HIS A 266 -0.58 -33.01 -0.44
CA HIS A 266 -1.72 -33.29 -1.30
C HIS A 266 -1.39 -34.26 -2.45
N GLY A 267 -0.27 -34.97 -2.38
CA GLY A 267 0.15 -35.93 -3.41
C GLY A 267 0.68 -35.30 -4.71
N LEU A 268 1.00 -34.00 -4.69
CA LEU A 268 1.41 -33.18 -5.83
C LEU A 268 2.88 -32.71 -5.71
N ALA A 269 3.75 -33.51 -5.11
CA ALA A 269 5.13 -33.12 -4.79
C ALA A 269 5.92 -32.58 -5.99
N SER A 270 5.81 -33.20 -7.17
CA SER A 270 6.48 -32.76 -8.39
C SER A 270 6.03 -31.36 -8.84
N LEU A 271 4.73 -31.08 -8.72
CA LEU A 271 4.18 -29.75 -9.00
C LEU A 271 4.69 -28.72 -8.00
N GLY A 272 4.79 -29.07 -6.72
CA GLY A 272 5.35 -28.20 -5.68
C GLY A 272 6.78 -27.73 -6.00
N THR A 273 7.64 -28.63 -6.47
CA THR A 273 9.01 -28.27 -6.91
C THR A 273 9.00 -27.34 -8.12
N VAL A 274 8.14 -27.59 -9.10
CA VAL A 274 8.00 -26.72 -10.28
C VAL A 274 7.51 -25.33 -9.89
N VAL A 275 6.51 -25.25 -9.01
CA VAL A 275 5.95 -24.00 -8.50
C VAL A 275 7.01 -23.19 -7.75
N ALA A 276 7.86 -23.84 -6.93
CA ALA A 276 8.99 -23.19 -6.28
C ALA A 276 9.93 -22.51 -7.30
N GLY A 277 10.33 -23.23 -8.35
CA GLY A 277 11.17 -22.69 -9.41
C GLY A 277 10.51 -21.54 -10.18
N ILE A 278 9.23 -21.68 -10.52
CA ILE A 278 8.45 -20.63 -11.19
C ILE A 278 8.38 -19.36 -10.33
N GLY A 279 8.18 -19.49 -9.02
CA GLY A 279 8.11 -18.34 -8.11
C GLY A 279 9.38 -17.50 -8.11
N VAL A 280 10.54 -18.15 -8.04
CA VAL A 280 11.85 -17.48 -8.13
C VAL A 280 12.06 -16.82 -9.50
N MET A 281 11.72 -17.52 -10.58
CA MET A 281 11.86 -16.99 -11.94
C MET A 281 10.95 -15.78 -12.18
N VAL A 282 9.66 -15.87 -11.85
CA VAL A 282 8.71 -14.76 -12.00
C VAL A 282 9.10 -13.59 -11.10
N GLY A 283 9.49 -13.86 -9.85
CA GLY A 283 10.02 -12.85 -8.94
C GLY A 283 11.20 -12.09 -9.52
N THR A 284 12.15 -12.80 -10.13
CA THR A 284 13.33 -12.21 -10.77
C THR A 284 12.98 -11.37 -12.01
N LEU A 285 12.08 -11.87 -12.87
CA LEU A 285 11.63 -11.14 -14.07
C LEU A 285 10.90 -9.85 -13.71
N PHE A 286 9.99 -9.91 -12.72
CA PHE A 286 9.29 -8.73 -12.22
C PHE A 286 10.25 -7.76 -11.53
N TRP A 287 11.25 -8.25 -10.78
CA TRP A 287 12.29 -7.40 -10.23
C TRP A 287 13.03 -6.62 -11.34
N GLY A 288 13.42 -7.30 -12.43
CA GLY A 288 14.05 -6.64 -13.59
C GLY A 288 13.17 -5.55 -14.23
N LEU A 289 11.87 -5.82 -14.40
CA LEU A 289 10.90 -4.83 -14.87
C LEU A 289 10.76 -3.66 -13.89
N GLY A 290 10.77 -3.95 -12.59
CA GLY A 290 10.67 -2.96 -11.52
C GLY A 290 11.87 -2.03 -11.48
N LEU A 291 13.08 -2.51 -11.81
CA LEU A 291 14.28 -1.69 -11.89
C LEU A 291 14.12 -0.56 -12.91
N TRP A 292 13.50 -0.84 -14.06
CA TRP A 292 13.23 0.17 -15.09
C TRP A 292 12.22 1.21 -14.59
N TRP A 293 11.12 0.78 -13.97
CA TRP A 293 10.12 1.70 -13.40
C TRP A 293 10.66 2.51 -12.22
N LEU A 294 11.51 1.93 -11.39
CA LEU A 294 12.21 2.61 -10.31
C LEU A 294 13.13 3.71 -10.88
N ALA A 295 13.91 3.40 -11.91
CA ALA A 295 14.77 4.39 -12.57
C ALA A 295 13.95 5.57 -13.12
N LEU A 296 12.81 5.29 -13.79
CA LEU A 296 11.91 6.34 -14.26
C LEU A 296 11.32 7.16 -13.11
N ALA A 297 10.83 6.53 -12.05
CA ALA A 297 10.27 7.22 -10.89
C ALA A 297 11.30 8.16 -10.24
N VAL A 298 12.56 7.71 -10.12
CA VAL A 298 13.68 8.53 -9.62
C VAL A 298 13.94 9.73 -10.54
N LEU A 299 14.02 9.53 -11.86
CA LEU A 299 14.26 10.62 -12.83
C LEU A 299 13.13 11.66 -12.83
N ILE A 300 11.87 11.20 -12.80
CA ILE A 300 10.68 12.05 -12.71
C ILE A 300 10.73 12.87 -11.42
N THR A 301 11.02 12.21 -10.30
CA THR A 301 11.10 12.85 -8.98
C THR A 301 12.21 13.90 -8.94
N ALA A 302 13.41 13.58 -9.44
CA ALA A 302 14.53 14.51 -9.52
C ALA A 302 14.23 15.75 -10.38
N ARG A 303 13.44 15.58 -11.45
CA ARG A 303 12.99 16.70 -12.30
C ARG A 303 12.07 17.65 -11.52
N TYR A 304 11.08 17.13 -10.82
CA TYR A 304 10.10 17.95 -10.10
C TYR A 304 10.64 18.56 -8.81
N PHE A 305 11.55 17.88 -8.11
CA PHE A 305 12.16 18.46 -6.90
C PHE A 305 12.89 19.78 -7.20
N LYS A 306 13.43 19.93 -8.41
CA LYS A 306 14.04 21.19 -8.88
C LYS A 306 13.03 22.32 -9.12
N GLN A 307 11.75 22.01 -9.21
CA GLN A 307 10.66 22.97 -9.51
C GLN A 307 9.91 23.44 -8.26
N GLY A 308 10.14 22.81 -7.10
CA GLY A 308 9.50 23.17 -5.83
C GLY A 308 8.14 22.50 -5.64
N ILE A 309 8.13 21.25 -5.17
CA ILE A 309 6.90 20.48 -4.98
C ILE A 309 6.26 20.81 -3.63
N GLU A 310 5.00 21.25 -3.65
CA GLU A 310 4.20 21.39 -2.45
C GLU A 310 3.82 20.03 -1.84
N PHE A 311 3.84 19.96 -0.51
CA PHE A 311 3.47 18.75 0.20
C PHE A 311 1.96 18.51 0.13
N ASN A 312 1.57 17.29 -0.24
CA ASN A 312 0.20 16.80 -0.14
C ASN A 312 0.21 15.34 0.29
N LEU A 313 -0.95 14.82 0.69
CA LEU A 313 -1.08 13.45 1.20
C LEU A 313 -0.69 12.38 0.16
N GLY A 314 -0.68 12.72 -1.12
CA GLY A 314 -0.19 11.86 -2.20
C GLY A 314 1.29 11.50 -2.11
N TRP A 315 2.09 12.23 -1.33
CA TRP A 315 3.50 11.87 -1.06
C TRP A 315 3.66 10.50 -0.39
N TRP A 316 2.61 9.97 0.25
CA TRP A 316 2.64 8.59 0.76
C TRP A 316 2.86 7.53 -0.34
N ALA A 317 2.61 7.86 -1.61
CA ALA A 317 2.92 7.01 -2.75
C ALA A 317 4.43 6.67 -2.89
N PHE A 318 5.34 7.41 -2.26
CA PHE A 318 6.77 7.08 -2.24
C PHE A 318 7.09 5.84 -1.38
N THR A 319 6.24 5.51 -0.41
CA THR A 319 6.57 4.55 0.64
C THR A 319 6.26 3.11 0.24
N PHE A 320 4.98 2.75 0.16
CA PHE A 320 4.55 1.37 -0.07
C PHE A 320 5.19 0.71 -1.30
N PRO A 321 5.18 1.32 -2.50
CA PRO A 321 5.81 0.74 -3.69
C PRO A 321 7.30 0.47 -3.54
N LEU A 322 8.04 1.39 -2.91
CA LEU A 322 9.46 1.21 -2.63
C LEU A 322 9.67 0.08 -1.60
N GLY A 323 8.82 -0.01 -0.59
CA GLY A 323 8.91 -1.03 0.45
C GLY A 323 8.64 -2.44 -0.06
N VAL A 324 7.61 -2.65 -0.88
CA VAL A 324 7.36 -3.98 -1.48
C VAL A 324 8.48 -4.38 -2.44
N TYR A 325 9.05 -3.44 -3.18
CA TYR A 325 10.20 -3.69 -4.05
C TYR A 325 11.47 -4.00 -3.26
N ALA A 326 11.70 -3.32 -2.13
CA ALA A 326 12.78 -3.63 -1.20
C ALA A 326 12.64 -5.03 -0.60
N LEU A 327 11.42 -5.41 -0.16
CA LEU A 327 11.14 -6.74 0.35
C LEU A 327 11.34 -7.83 -0.70
N ALA A 328 10.87 -7.62 -1.94
CA ALA A 328 11.10 -8.53 -3.05
C ALA A 328 12.61 -8.71 -3.31
N THR A 329 13.37 -7.61 -3.27
CA THR A 329 14.83 -7.62 -3.42
C THR A 329 15.49 -8.45 -2.32
N LEU A 330 15.15 -8.22 -1.04
CA LEU A 330 15.70 -8.99 0.08
C LEU A 330 15.32 -10.47 0.00
N LYS A 331 14.10 -10.80 -0.45
CA LYS A 331 13.68 -12.18 -0.69
C LYS A 331 14.43 -12.86 -1.84
N LEU A 332 14.79 -12.13 -2.90
CA LEU A 332 15.70 -12.64 -3.92
C LEU A 332 17.10 -12.90 -3.36
N GLY A 333 17.62 -12.04 -2.47
CA GLY A 333 18.88 -12.28 -1.76
C GLY A 333 18.87 -13.60 -0.99
N ALA A 334 17.81 -13.82 -0.21
CA ALA A 334 17.61 -15.06 0.54
C ALA A 334 17.43 -16.31 -0.37
N SER A 335 16.80 -16.15 -1.54
CA SER A 335 16.47 -17.27 -2.44
C SER A 335 17.62 -17.64 -3.39
N LEU A 336 18.36 -16.65 -3.89
CA LEU A 336 19.45 -16.83 -4.87
C LEU A 336 20.83 -16.86 -4.22
N HIS A 337 20.93 -16.54 -2.93
CA HIS A 337 22.19 -16.44 -2.19
C HIS A 337 23.21 -15.49 -2.83
N LEU A 338 22.71 -14.37 -3.40
CA LEU A 338 23.53 -13.33 -4.03
C LEU A 338 23.55 -12.07 -3.16
N SER A 339 24.73 -11.76 -2.61
CA SER A 339 24.95 -10.60 -1.72
C SER A 339 24.59 -9.26 -2.37
N PHE A 340 24.59 -9.18 -3.70
CA PHE A 340 24.09 -8.03 -4.45
C PHE A 340 22.70 -7.61 -4.00
N PHE A 341 21.76 -8.57 -3.88
CA PHE A 341 20.38 -8.26 -3.51
C PHE A 341 20.26 -7.86 -2.04
N ASP A 342 21.08 -8.43 -1.15
CA ASP A 342 21.11 -8.04 0.28
C ASP A 342 21.55 -6.58 0.44
N VAL A 343 22.64 -6.19 -0.24
CA VAL A 343 23.16 -4.82 -0.20
C VAL A 343 22.19 -3.85 -0.85
N PHE A 344 21.69 -4.18 -2.04
CA PHE A 344 20.74 -3.33 -2.76
C PHE A 344 19.43 -3.17 -1.98
N GLY A 345 18.89 -4.27 -1.45
CA GLY A 345 17.68 -4.28 -0.64
C GLY A 345 17.84 -3.45 0.62
N THR A 346 18.97 -3.59 1.32
CA THR A 346 19.29 -2.75 2.50
C THR A 346 19.31 -1.26 2.14
N GLY A 347 19.89 -0.90 1.00
CA GLY A 347 19.87 0.48 0.49
C GLY A 347 18.46 1.00 0.21
N LEU A 348 17.59 0.17 -0.38
CA LEU A 348 16.19 0.51 -0.61
C LEU A 348 15.40 0.69 0.70
N VAL A 349 15.65 -0.14 1.71
CA VAL A 349 15.02 0.01 3.04
C VAL A 349 15.49 1.29 3.74
N ALA A 350 16.77 1.64 3.62
CA ALA A 350 17.29 2.91 4.15
C ALA A 350 16.63 4.12 3.44
N LEU A 351 16.47 4.06 2.12
CA LEU A 351 15.75 5.09 1.36
C LEU A 351 14.27 5.18 1.77
N LEU A 352 13.61 4.03 1.97
CA LEU A 352 12.24 3.97 2.46
C LEU A 352 12.10 4.63 3.84
N ALA A 353 13.00 4.32 4.78
CA ALA A 353 13.00 4.91 6.11
C ALA A 353 13.16 6.45 6.06
N LEU A 354 14.03 6.95 5.18
CA LEU A 354 14.22 8.38 4.95
C LEU A 354 12.95 9.03 4.39
N MET A 355 12.38 8.47 3.32
CA MET A 355 11.15 8.97 2.70
C MET A 355 9.98 8.95 3.68
N TRP A 356 9.80 7.85 4.40
CA TRP A 356 8.77 7.72 5.43
C TRP A 356 8.94 8.77 6.53
N SER A 357 10.16 9.03 6.99
CA SER A 357 10.42 10.02 8.05
C SER A 357 10.02 11.43 7.62
N VAL A 358 10.39 11.82 6.39
CA VAL A 358 10.04 13.13 5.82
C VAL A 358 8.53 13.27 5.65
N VAL A 359 7.89 12.27 5.04
CA VAL A 359 6.46 12.29 4.75
C VAL A 359 5.64 12.24 6.05
N SER A 360 6.05 11.44 7.03
CA SER A 360 5.40 11.35 8.34
C SER A 360 5.49 12.66 9.12
N ALA A 361 6.66 13.28 9.16
CA ALA A 361 6.84 14.57 9.84
C ALA A 361 5.94 15.67 9.24
N ARG A 362 5.88 15.76 7.90
CA ARG A 362 5.00 16.72 7.22
C ARG A 362 3.51 16.38 7.38
N THR A 363 3.16 15.09 7.38
CA THR A 363 1.79 14.61 7.63
C THR A 363 1.36 14.99 9.04
N LEU A 364 2.17 14.73 10.05
CA LEU A 364 1.87 15.05 11.45
C LEU A 364 1.71 16.56 11.63
N ALA A 365 2.64 17.36 11.12
CA ALA A 365 2.56 18.81 11.17
C ALA A 365 1.29 19.35 10.49
N GLY A 366 0.88 18.72 9.38
CA GLY A 366 -0.30 19.14 8.64
C GLY A 366 -1.64 18.67 9.17
N ALA A 367 -1.69 17.44 9.67
CA ALA A 367 -2.83 16.93 10.42
C ALA A 367 -3.03 17.77 11.69
N TYR A 368 -1.96 18.05 12.44
CA TYR A 368 -2.03 18.87 13.65
C TYR A 368 -2.54 20.29 13.37
N ARG A 369 -2.12 20.93 12.27
CA ARG A 369 -2.64 22.26 11.88
C ARG A 369 -4.04 22.22 11.27
N GLY A 370 -4.50 21.06 10.81
CA GLY A 370 -5.80 20.88 10.17
C GLY A 370 -5.82 21.08 8.66
N HIS A 371 -4.68 21.35 8.01
CA HIS A 371 -4.63 21.72 6.59
C HIS A 371 -4.72 20.52 5.62
N LEU A 372 -4.50 19.30 6.13
CA LEU A 372 -4.58 18.08 5.32
C LEU A 372 -6.00 17.48 5.26
N PHE A 373 -6.93 17.96 6.08
CA PHE A 373 -8.31 17.48 6.07
C PHE A 373 -9.11 18.20 4.99
N VAL A 374 -8.98 17.73 3.75
CA VAL A 374 -9.68 18.26 2.58
C VAL A 374 -10.29 17.11 1.79
N SER A 375 -11.61 17.18 1.54
CA SER A 375 -12.33 16.23 0.68
C SER A 375 -12.68 16.89 -0.66
N PRO A 376 -11.96 16.56 -1.76
CA PRO A 376 -12.23 17.12 -3.09
C PRO A 376 -13.67 16.91 -3.59
N CYS A 377 -14.32 15.84 -3.14
CA CYS A 377 -15.72 15.52 -3.47
C CYS A 377 -16.70 16.59 -2.98
N ILE A 378 -16.42 17.20 -1.82
CA ILE A 378 -17.27 18.25 -1.25
C ILE A 378 -17.02 19.56 -2.01
N ALA A 379 -15.75 19.89 -2.28
CA ALA A 379 -15.38 21.11 -3.01
C ALA A 379 -15.95 21.16 -4.45
N SER A 380 -15.97 20.02 -5.16
CA SER A 380 -16.53 19.91 -6.51
C SER A 380 -18.06 20.06 -6.52
N SER A 381 -18.77 19.51 -5.53
CA SER A 381 -20.23 19.63 -5.42
C SER A 381 -20.72 21.08 -5.16
N GLN A 382 -19.91 21.91 -4.51
CA GLN A 382 -20.22 23.33 -4.28
C GLN A 382 -20.05 24.18 -5.55
N CYS A 383 -19.20 23.76 -6.49
CA CYS A 383 -18.98 24.46 -7.76
C CYS A 383 -20.12 24.23 -8.76
N VAL A 384 -20.82 23.09 -8.69
CA VAL A 384 -21.97 22.76 -9.55
C VAL A 384 -23.29 23.41 -9.08
N ARG A 385 -23.34 23.88 -7.83
CA ARG A 385 -24.51 24.57 -7.24
C ARG A 385 -24.40 26.10 -7.25
N ARG A 386 -23.37 26.67 -7.88
CA ARG A 386 -23.28 28.10 -8.22
C ARG A 386 -23.45 28.25 -9.72
#